data_AF-A0A822H505-F1
#
_entry.id   AF-A0A822H505-F1
#
_cell.length_a   1.000
_cell.length_b   1.000
_cell.length_c   1.000
_cell.angle_alpha   90.00
_cell.angle_beta   90.00
_cell.angle_gamma   90.00
#
_symmetry.space_group_name_H-M   'P 1'
#
loop_
_entity.id
_entity.type
_entity.pdbx_description
1 polymer ?
#
loop_
_entity_poly.entity_id
_entity_poly.type
_entity_poly.pdbx_seq_one_letter_code
_entity_poly.pdbx_strand_id
1 'polypeptide(L)'
;MPKYVFFNELLNLNGTNYITILSSTNIYWLKSVSRPWFTAVNGDNLHAISYESCVFENIGATLLRAIVGKRNCNLNKLEETTQAVIDVDYKQSRLTIWSRKVNLEKAKKIVEEIIQKEKQQLLVEAEEIHIIGRTRILMGAG
;
A
#
# COMPACT_ATOMS: atom_id res chain seq x y z
N MET A 1 -33.01 -2.94 -2.13
CA MET A 1 -31.68 -3.50 -2.48
C MET A 1 -30.64 -2.96 -1.53
N PRO A 2 -29.83 -3.82 -0.90
CA PRO A 2 -28.76 -3.38 0.01
C PRO A 2 -27.69 -2.58 -0.75
N LYS A 3 -27.35 -1.39 -0.22
CA LYS A 3 -26.56 -0.34 -0.88
C LYS A 3 -25.08 -0.31 -0.48
N TYR A 4 -24.67 -1.08 0.53
CA TYR A 4 -23.35 -0.96 1.14
C TYR A 4 -22.68 -2.32 1.25
N VAL A 5 -21.41 -2.34 0.86
CA VAL A 5 -20.50 -3.46 1.00
C VAL A 5 -19.71 -3.24 2.28
N PHE A 6 -19.83 -4.17 3.24
CA PHE A 6 -19.03 -4.15 4.46
C PHE A 6 -17.84 -5.10 4.30
N PHE A 7 -16.65 -4.59 4.58
CA PHE A 7 -15.45 -5.40 4.72
C PHE A 7 -15.32 -5.75 6.20
N ASN A 8 -15.45 -7.03 6.55
CA ASN A 8 -15.31 -7.46 7.94
C ASN A 8 -13.83 -7.58 8.33
N GLU A 9 -12.99 -8.13 7.45
CA GLU A 9 -11.56 -8.31 7.70
C GLU A 9 -10.77 -8.25 6.39
N LEU A 10 -9.57 -7.68 6.47
CA LEU A 10 -8.56 -7.76 5.44
C LEU A 10 -7.73 -9.00 5.75
N LEU A 11 -8.04 -10.10 5.06
CA LEU A 11 -7.49 -11.40 5.41
C LEU A 11 -6.15 -11.59 4.69
N ASN A 12 -5.05 -11.43 5.43
CA ASN A 12 -3.71 -11.70 4.90
C ASN A 12 -3.42 -13.20 4.97
N LEU A 13 -3.40 -13.88 3.81
CA LEU A 13 -2.95 -15.26 3.69
C LEU A 13 -1.71 -15.29 2.79
N ASN A 14 -0.60 -15.78 3.34
CA ASN A 14 0.66 -15.97 2.60
C ASN A 14 1.16 -14.70 1.87
N GLY A 15 0.96 -13.51 2.44
CA GLY A 15 1.40 -12.25 1.85
C GLY A 15 0.52 -11.73 0.72
N THR A 16 -0.69 -12.29 0.55
CA THR A 16 -1.71 -11.76 -0.35
C THR A 16 -2.91 -11.32 0.49
N ASN A 17 -3.37 -10.08 0.27
CA ASN A 17 -4.54 -9.55 0.95
C ASN A 17 -5.79 -10.00 0.20
N TYR A 18 -6.56 -10.89 0.81
CA TYR A 18 -7.83 -11.34 0.27
C TYR A 18 -8.96 -10.47 0.82
N ILE A 19 -9.59 -9.71 -0.07
CA ILE A 19 -10.88 -9.07 0.21
C ILE A 19 -11.93 -10.17 0.07
N THR A 20 -12.23 -10.86 1.17
CA THR A 20 -13.13 -12.00 1.14
C THR A 20 -14.47 -11.61 1.75
N ILE A 21 -15.51 -11.73 0.93
CA ILE A 21 -16.96 -11.63 1.22
C ILE A 21 -17.58 -10.24 0.96
N LEU A 22 -18.26 -10.15 -0.19
CA LEU A 22 -19.20 -9.10 -0.56
C LEU A 22 -20.60 -9.48 -0.04
N SER A 23 -20.92 -9.17 1.22
CA SER A 23 -22.30 -9.26 1.70
C SER A 23 -22.90 -7.88 1.76
N SER A 24 -23.96 -7.69 0.98
CA SER A 24 -24.74 -6.48 0.96
C SER A 24 -25.60 -6.42 2.23
N THR A 25 -25.21 -5.64 3.23
CA THR A 25 -25.78 -5.69 4.58
C THR A 25 -26.61 -4.45 4.89
N ASN A 26 -27.72 -4.62 5.62
CA ASN A 26 -28.50 -3.51 6.14
C ASN A 26 -27.73 -2.81 7.27
N ILE A 27 -27.32 -1.56 7.04
CA ILE A 27 -26.54 -0.76 7.98
C ILE A 27 -27.29 -0.50 9.30
N TYR A 28 -28.62 -0.42 9.27
CA TYR A 28 -29.45 -0.24 10.45
C TYR A 28 -29.53 -1.51 11.30
N TRP A 29 -29.44 -2.68 10.68
CA TRP A 29 -29.29 -3.94 11.40
C TRP A 29 -27.94 -4.00 12.13
N LEU A 30 -26.85 -3.57 11.51
CA LEU A 30 -25.54 -3.44 12.16
C LEU A 30 -25.59 -2.50 13.37
N LYS A 31 -26.30 -1.36 13.26
CA LYS A 31 -26.55 -0.45 14.39
C LYS A 31 -27.29 -1.13 15.55
N SER A 32 -28.21 -2.06 15.25
CA SER A 32 -28.94 -2.82 16.27
C SER A 32 -28.10 -3.93 16.91
N VAL A 33 -27.20 -4.57 16.15
CA VAL A 33 -26.37 -5.70 16.64
C VAL A 33 -25.16 -5.21 17.42
N SER A 34 -24.49 -4.15 16.97
CA SER A 34 -23.34 -3.58 17.67
C SER A 34 -23.30 -2.07 17.54
N ARG A 35 -24.02 -1.41 18.45
CA ARG A 35 -23.99 0.05 18.58
C ARG A 35 -22.60 0.62 18.90
N PRO A 36 -21.78 -0.01 19.78
CA PRO A 36 -20.43 0.46 20.05
C PRO A 36 -19.56 0.51 18.79
N TRP A 37 -19.58 -0.56 17.98
CA TRP A 37 -18.84 -0.59 16.72
C TRP A 37 -19.39 0.42 15.72
N PHE A 38 -20.72 0.47 15.56
CA PHE A 38 -21.38 1.40 14.64
C PHE A 38 -21.03 2.86 14.94
N THR A 39 -20.95 3.24 16.21
CA THR A 39 -20.50 4.57 16.62
C THR A 39 -19.00 4.77 16.37
N ALA A 40 -18.16 3.77 16.67
CA ALA A 40 -16.71 3.85 16.46
C ALA A 40 -16.33 4.08 14.99
N VAL A 41 -17.06 3.48 14.05
CA VAL A 41 -16.83 3.66 12.60
C VAL A 41 -17.62 4.81 11.98
N ASN A 42 -18.33 5.59 12.79
CA ASN A 42 -19.23 6.67 12.33
C ASN A 42 -20.24 6.18 11.28
N GLY A 43 -20.98 5.12 11.61
CA GLY A 43 -21.78 4.37 10.66
C GLY A 43 -22.90 5.17 9.98
N ASP A 44 -23.41 6.21 10.63
CA ASP A 44 -24.39 7.14 10.05
C ASP A 44 -23.81 7.94 8.87
N ASN A 45 -22.47 8.12 8.81
CA ASN A 45 -21.77 8.85 7.76
C ASN A 45 -21.03 7.94 6.76
N LEU A 46 -21.19 6.62 6.84
CA LEU A 46 -20.54 5.68 5.91
C LEU A 46 -20.86 5.99 4.43
N HIS A 47 -22.02 6.59 4.15
CA HIS A 47 -22.45 6.97 2.79
C HIS A 47 -21.72 8.20 2.25
N ALA A 48 -21.18 9.03 3.14
CA ALA A 48 -20.46 10.25 2.80
C ALA A 48 -18.93 10.03 2.73
N ILE A 49 -18.44 8.90 3.24
CA ILE A 49 -17.02 8.55 3.22
C ILE A 49 -16.71 7.85 1.89
N SER A 50 -16.11 8.59 0.95
CA SER A 50 -15.56 8.00 -0.28
C SER A 50 -14.12 7.55 -0.06
N TYR A 51 -13.84 6.29 -0.39
CA TYR A 51 -12.49 5.76 -0.50
C TYR A 51 -12.08 5.76 -1.97
N GLU A 52 -10.85 6.19 -2.22
CA GLU A 52 -10.23 6.19 -3.55
C GLU A 52 -9.04 5.24 -3.54
N SER A 53 -8.67 4.76 -4.72
CA SER A 53 -7.52 3.88 -4.91
C SER A 53 -6.51 4.47 -5.88
N CYS A 54 -5.22 4.23 -5.64
CA CYS A 54 -4.15 4.52 -6.57
C CYS A 54 -3.30 3.27 -6.79
N VAL A 55 -2.94 3.03 -8.04
CA VAL A 55 -2.10 1.89 -8.44
C VAL A 55 -0.81 2.41 -9.04
N PHE A 56 0.31 1.90 -8.53
CA PHE A 56 1.62 2.05 -9.12
C PHE A 56 2.00 0.73 -9.80
N GLU A 57 2.06 0.75 -11.11
CA GLU A 57 2.43 -0.40 -11.95
C GLU A 57 3.92 -0.41 -12.26
N ASN A 58 4.45 -1.60 -12.59
CA ASN A 58 5.83 -1.79 -13.03
C ASN A 58 6.90 -1.28 -12.04
N ILE A 59 6.65 -1.42 -10.74
CA ILE A 59 7.65 -1.13 -9.71
C ILE A 59 8.57 -2.34 -9.55
N GLY A 60 9.86 -2.16 -9.84
CA GLY A 60 10.86 -3.21 -9.67
C GLY A 60 10.91 -3.78 -8.24
N ALA A 61 11.18 -5.08 -8.11
CA ALA A 61 11.14 -5.79 -6.83
C ALA A 61 12.04 -5.17 -5.74
N THR A 62 13.17 -4.57 -6.12
CA THR A 62 14.07 -3.85 -5.20
C THR A 62 13.37 -2.63 -4.58
N LEU A 63 12.67 -1.84 -5.40
CA LEU A 63 11.93 -0.67 -4.94
C LEU A 63 10.74 -1.08 -4.05
N LEU A 64 10.02 -2.15 -4.42
CA LEU A 64 8.96 -2.71 -3.57
C LEU A 64 9.51 -3.17 -2.21
N ARG A 65 10.68 -3.80 -2.18
CA ARG A 65 11.36 -4.20 -0.94
C ARG A 65 11.77 -2.98 -0.09
N ALA A 66 12.23 -1.90 -0.70
CA ALA A 66 12.56 -0.66 0.01
C ALA A 66 11.33 -0.02 0.68
N ILE A 67 10.19 -0.01 -0.02
CA ILE A 67 8.90 0.47 0.52
C ILE A 67 8.45 -0.41 1.68
N VAL A 68 8.50 -1.74 1.53
CA VAL A 68 8.03 -2.66 2.58
C VAL A 68 8.94 -2.64 3.81
N GLY A 69 10.26 -2.57 3.58
CA GLY A 69 11.28 -2.62 4.63
C GLY A 69 11.38 -3.98 5.31
N LYS A 70 12.29 -4.08 6.28
CA LYS A 70 12.50 -5.34 7.04
C LYS A 70 11.29 -5.63 7.91
N ARG A 71 10.75 -6.85 7.83
CA ARG A 71 9.56 -7.32 8.60
C ARG A 71 8.37 -6.37 8.47
N ASN A 72 8.16 -5.79 7.28
CA ASN A 72 7.08 -4.84 6.98
C ASN A 72 7.08 -3.58 7.85
N CYS A 73 8.19 -3.26 8.54
CA CYS A 73 8.23 -2.14 9.48
C CYS A 73 7.99 -0.78 8.80
N ASN A 74 8.51 -0.59 7.58
CA ASN A 74 8.30 0.65 6.84
C ASN A 74 6.86 0.71 6.29
N LEU A 75 6.35 -0.41 5.77
CA LEU A 75 4.96 -0.51 5.31
C LEU A 75 3.97 -0.16 6.42
N ASN A 76 4.10 -0.80 7.58
CA ASN A 76 3.19 -0.59 8.71
C ASN A 76 3.23 0.87 9.19
N LYS A 77 4.44 1.46 9.29
CA LYS A 77 4.57 2.89 9.63
C LYS A 77 3.94 3.80 8.60
N LEU A 78 4.07 3.47 7.31
CA LEU A 78 3.47 4.24 6.22
C LEU A 78 1.94 4.18 6.31
N GLU A 79 1.37 2.99 6.49
CA GLU A 79 -0.07 2.78 6.68
C GLU A 79 -0.60 3.53 7.92
N GLU A 80 0.08 3.43 9.06
CA GLU A 80 -0.27 4.15 10.29
C GLU A 80 -0.24 5.68 10.10
N THR A 81 0.83 6.20 9.49
CA THR A 81 1.05 7.64 9.32
C THR A 81 0.11 8.28 8.30
N THR A 82 -0.28 7.51 7.29
CA THR A 82 -1.14 7.98 6.20
C THR A 82 -2.59 7.60 6.40
N GLN A 83 -2.91 6.71 7.34
CA GLN A 83 -4.24 6.14 7.51
C GLN A 83 -4.74 5.56 6.17
N ALA A 84 -3.85 4.84 5.48
CA ALA A 84 -4.07 4.18 4.21
C ALA A 84 -3.77 2.69 4.35
N VAL A 85 -4.40 1.90 3.48
CA VAL A 85 -4.12 0.47 3.32
C VAL A 85 -3.28 0.31 2.06
N ILE A 86 -2.20 -0.45 2.14
CA ILE A 86 -1.24 -0.62 1.04
C ILE A 86 -1.02 -2.11 0.79
N ASP A 87 -1.33 -2.54 -0.43
CA ASP A 87 -1.05 -3.89 -0.91
C ASP A 87 0.13 -3.89 -1.86
N VAL A 88 0.99 -4.90 -1.71
CA VAL A 88 2.20 -5.07 -2.52
C VAL A 88 2.17 -6.43 -3.18
N ASP A 89 2.02 -6.45 -4.49
CA ASP A 89 2.08 -7.65 -5.32
C ASP A 89 3.44 -7.73 -6.02
N TYR A 90 4.34 -8.55 -5.46
CA TYR A 90 5.66 -8.79 -6.04
C TYR A 90 5.61 -9.54 -7.37
N LYS A 91 4.58 -10.37 -7.62
CA LYS A 91 4.46 -11.14 -8.87
C LYS A 91 4.05 -10.23 -10.02
N GLN A 92 3.15 -9.30 -9.75
CA GLN A 92 2.66 -8.32 -10.73
C GLN A 92 3.48 -7.03 -10.74
N SER A 93 4.50 -6.91 -9.87
CA SER A 93 5.31 -5.70 -9.72
C SER A 93 4.45 -4.46 -9.48
N ARG A 94 3.43 -4.61 -8.61
CA ARG A 94 2.37 -3.63 -8.41
C ARG A 94 2.24 -3.26 -6.94
N LEU A 95 2.00 -1.98 -6.68
CA LEU A 95 1.60 -1.47 -5.38
C LEU A 95 0.25 -0.78 -5.50
N THR A 96 -0.67 -1.09 -4.60
CA THR A 96 -2.00 -0.46 -4.57
C THR A 96 -2.25 0.20 -3.22
N ILE A 97 -2.74 1.43 -3.24
CA ILE A 97 -3.07 2.22 -2.05
C ILE A 97 -4.58 2.48 -2.05
N TRP A 98 -5.24 2.23 -0.92
CA TRP A 98 -6.63 2.62 -0.67
C TRP A 98 -6.72 3.52 0.55
N SER A 99 -7.35 4.68 0.40
CA SER A 99 -7.65 5.56 1.54
C SER A 99 -8.68 6.64 1.17
N ARG A 100 -8.99 7.53 2.11
CA ARG A 100 -9.75 8.75 1.83
C ARG A 100 -8.93 9.67 0.94
N LYS A 101 -9.58 10.44 0.07
CA LYS A 101 -8.92 11.36 -0.88
C LYS A 101 -7.77 12.20 -0.29
N VAL A 102 -7.99 12.83 0.87
CA VAL A 102 -6.97 13.66 1.56
C VAL A 102 -5.74 12.84 1.97
N ASN A 103 -5.96 11.61 2.42
CA ASN A 103 -4.91 10.69 2.84
C ASN A 103 -4.21 10.03 1.65
N LEU A 104 -4.92 9.84 0.54
CA LEU A 104 -4.39 9.19 -0.66
C LEU A 104 -3.28 10.02 -1.28
N GLU A 105 -3.48 11.34 -1.39
CA GLU A 105 -2.45 12.25 -1.88
C GLU A 105 -1.22 12.28 -0.98
N LYS A 106 -1.41 12.22 0.35
CA LYS A 106 -0.31 12.11 1.31
C LYS A 106 0.48 10.81 1.12
N ALA A 107 -0.22 9.68 0.98
CA ALA A 107 0.39 8.37 0.79
C ALA A 107 1.16 8.28 -0.54
N LYS A 108 0.56 8.76 -1.64
CA LYS A 108 1.21 8.84 -2.96
C LYS A 108 2.53 9.58 -2.89
N LYS A 109 2.52 10.78 -2.30
CA LYS A 109 3.72 11.61 -2.20
C LYS A 109 4.86 10.91 -1.46
N ILE A 110 4.55 10.26 -0.33
CA ILE A 110 5.57 9.54 0.45
C ILE A 110 6.11 8.33 -0.34
N VAL A 111 5.23 7.57 -1.00
CA VAL A 111 5.66 6.43 -1.83
C VAL A 111 6.55 6.88 -2.99
N GLU A 112 6.18 7.97 -3.68
CA GLU A 112 6.98 8.56 -4.75
C GLU A 112 8.35 9.02 -4.24
N GLU A 113 8.40 9.69 -3.09
CA GLU A 113 9.66 10.12 -2.47
C GLU A 113 10.58 8.92 -2.16
N ILE A 114 10.03 7.83 -1.62
CA ILE A 114 10.79 6.59 -1.38
C ILE A 114 11.33 6.02 -2.69
N ILE A 115 10.49 5.93 -3.72
CA ILE A 115 10.88 5.40 -5.04
C ILE A 115 12.00 6.24 -5.65
N GLN A 116 11.89 7.56 -5.62
CA GLN A 116 12.89 8.46 -6.21
C GLN A 116 14.22 8.38 -5.46
N LYS A 117 14.17 8.37 -4.13
CA LYS A 117 15.37 8.23 -3.29
C LYS A 117 16.10 6.92 -3.58
N GLU A 118 15.38 5.81 -3.63
CA GLU A 118 15.97 4.50 -3.86
C GLU A 118 16.53 4.39 -5.29
N LYS A 119 15.83 4.92 -6.30
CA LYS A 119 16.34 4.99 -7.68
C LYS A 119 17.65 5.77 -7.77
N GLN A 120 17.77 6.89 -7.07
CA GLN A 120 19.01 7.67 -7.05
C GLN A 120 20.16 6.92 -6.40
N GLN A 121 19.92 6.20 -5.30
CA GLN A 121 20.93 5.37 -4.64
C GLN A 121 21.44 4.27 -5.57
N LEU A 122 20.54 3.56 -6.26
CA LEU A 122 20.91 2.52 -7.22
C LEU A 122 21.74 3.05 -8.40
N LEU A 123 21.52 4.29 -8.84
CA LEU A 123 22.32 4.91 -9.90
C LEU A 123 23.74 5.27 -9.43
N VAL A 124 23.89 5.76 -8.20
CA VAL A 124 25.21 6.09 -7.62
C VAL A 124 26.04 4.83 -7.38
N GLU A 125 25.41 3.73 -6.97
CA GLU A 125 26.12 2.45 -6.75
C GLU A 125 26.63 1.81 -8.06
N ALA A 126 26.13 2.25 -9.22
CA ALA A 126 26.51 1.72 -10.53
C ALA A 126 27.68 2.46 -11.21
N GLU A 127 28.39 3.36 -10.51
CA GLU A 127 29.51 4.09 -11.10
C GLU A 127 30.71 3.17 -11.41
N GLU A 128 31.11 3.14 -12.69
CA GLU A 128 32.24 2.37 -13.21
C GLU A 128 33.58 2.88 -12.67
N ILE A 129 34.30 2.06 -11.91
CA ILE A 129 35.69 2.36 -11.55
C ILE A 129 36.61 1.82 -12.64
N HIS A 130 37.29 2.72 -13.36
CA HIS A 130 38.33 2.34 -14.32
C HIS A 130 39.60 1.94 -13.55
N ILE A 131 39.85 0.63 -13.41
CA ILE A 131 41.12 0.12 -12.88
C ILE A 131 42.05 -0.13 -14.08
N ILE A 132 43.26 0.43 -14.01
CA ILE A 132 44.31 0.44 -15.04
C ILE A 132 44.30 -0.84 -15.93
N GLY A 133 43.93 -0.69 -17.21
CA GLY A 133 43.80 -1.79 -18.19
C GLY A 133 42.55 -1.70 -19.08
N ARG A 134 42.28 -2.73 -19.90
CA ARG A 134 41.06 -2.85 -20.75
C ARG A 134 39.84 -3.45 -20.04
N THR A 135 39.96 -3.79 -18.76
CA THR A 135 38.93 -4.53 -18.03
C THR A 135 37.92 -3.57 -17.42
N ARG A 136 36.65 -3.72 -17.79
CA ARG A 136 35.51 -3.00 -17.19
C ARG A 136 34.80 -3.94 -16.23
N ILE A 137 34.50 -3.46 -15.02
CA ILE A 137 33.67 -4.18 -14.06
C ILE A 137 32.42 -3.34 -13.83
N LEU A 138 31.27 -3.89 -14.21
CA LEU A 138 29.97 -3.38 -13.78
C LEU A 138 29.67 -4.02 -12.43
N MET A 139 29.72 -3.24 -11.35
CA MET A 139 29.20 -3.67 -10.06
C MET A 139 27.80 -3.06 -9.90
N GLY A 140 26.81 -3.92 -9.69
CA GLY A 140 25.46 -3.52 -9.32
C GLY A 140 24.95 -4.52 -8.28
N ALA A 141 24.17 -4.02 -7.31
CA ALA A 141 23.45 -4.87 -6.38
C ALA A 141 22.30 -5.55 -7.16
N GLY A 142 22.55 -6.78 -7.63
CA GLY A 142 21.55 -7.64 -8.25
C GLY A 142 20.38 -7.97 -7.32
#